data_AF-A0A0S8KKM8-F1
#
_entry.id   AF-A0A0S8KKM8-F1
#
_cell.length_a   1.000
_cell.length_b   1.000
_cell.length_c   1.000
_cell.angle_alpha   90.00
_cell.angle_beta   90.00
_cell.angle_gamma   90.00
#
_symmetry.space_group_name_H-M   'P 1'
#
loop_
_entity.id
_entity.type
_entity.pdbx_description
1 polymer ?
#
loop_
_entity_poly.entity_id
_entity_poly.type
_entity_poly.pdbx_seq_one_letter_code
_entity_poly.pdbx_strand_id
1 'polypeptide(L)'
;MEKYLIELLETNNRVIVPDLGAFIIRQQEPRELVFNDLLAFNDGMLTSHIKQQEGISMSNAQVKIEEFVDQVKKVLTQGDIYHLENLGYLKMDDTSKIEFSETKFPTVRAEVVSAATLSQYEDLEEPQEQPEKDTMEETPSPAA
;
A
#
# COMPACT_ATOMS: atom_id res chain seq x y z
N MET A 1 -15.80 0.56 -2.75
CA MET A 1 -14.70 -0.35 -3.16
C MET A 1 -13.49 -0.22 -2.22
N GLU A 2 -13.21 1.00 -1.80
CA GLU A 2 -12.14 1.48 -0.92
C GLU A 2 -11.98 0.61 0.34
N LYS A 3 -13.08 0.26 1.01
CA LYS A 3 -13.07 -0.64 2.17
C LYS A 3 -12.34 -1.97 1.90
N TYR A 4 -12.59 -2.59 0.74
CA TYR A 4 -11.98 -3.87 0.35
C TYR A 4 -10.48 -3.72 0.08
N LEU A 5 -10.09 -2.59 -0.52
CA LEU A 5 -8.69 -2.28 -0.77
C LEU A 5 -7.93 -2.09 0.55
N ILE A 6 -8.52 -1.33 1.50
CA ILE A 6 -7.93 -1.07 2.82
C ILE A 6 -7.72 -2.38 3.59
N GLU A 7 -8.74 -3.22 3.69
CA GLU A 7 -8.65 -4.50 4.41
C GLU A 7 -7.56 -5.42 3.81
N LEU A 8 -7.44 -5.46 2.48
CA LEU A 8 -6.41 -6.24 1.80
C LEU A 8 -5.01 -5.65 1.99
N LEU A 9 -4.88 -4.32 1.99
CA LEU A 9 -3.61 -3.63 2.26
C LEU A 9 -3.16 -3.85 3.70
N GLU A 10 -4.07 -3.85 4.68
CA GLU A 10 -3.73 -4.13 6.08
C GLU A 10 -3.31 -5.59 6.31
N THR A 11 -3.87 -6.52 5.54
CA THR A 11 -3.58 -7.96 5.70
C THR A 11 -2.36 -8.41 4.90
N ASN A 12 -2.19 -7.91 3.67
CA ASN A 12 -1.22 -8.42 2.70
C ASN A 12 -0.20 -7.39 2.23
N ASN A 13 -0.27 -6.13 2.71
CA ASN A 13 0.54 -4.99 2.26
C ASN A 13 0.39 -4.64 0.77
N ARG A 14 -0.42 -5.39 0.02
CA ARG A 14 -0.62 -5.22 -1.42
C ARG A 14 -2.02 -5.62 -1.82
N VAL A 15 -2.60 -4.85 -2.72
CA VAL A 15 -3.81 -5.22 -3.45
C VAL A 15 -3.66 -4.87 -4.92
N ILE A 16 -4.05 -5.79 -5.80
CA ILE A 16 -4.10 -5.55 -7.24
C ILE A 16 -5.55 -5.28 -7.62
N VAL A 17 -5.75 -4.17 -8.33
CA VAL A 17 -7.01 -3.82 -8.97
C VAL A 17 -6.87 -4.13 -10.47
N PRO A 18 -7.53 -5.19 -10.96
CA PRO A 18 -7.52 -5.56 -12.37
C PRO A 18 -7.77 -4.36 -13.29
N ASP A 19 -7.02 -4.27 -14.38
CA ASP A 19 -7.13 -3.20 -15.40
C ASP A 19 -6.89 -1.77 -14.92
N LEU A 20 -6.54 -1.56 -13.65
CA LEU A 20 -6.18 -0.25 -13.09
C LEU A 20 -4.72 -0.21 -12.64
N GLY A 21 -4.29 -1.15 -11.80
CA GLY A 21 -2.94 -1.20 -11.23
C GLY A 21 -2.91 -1.81 -9.83
N ALA A 22 -1.78 -1.71 -9.14
CA ALA A 22 -1.59 -2.26 -7.80
C ALA A 22 -1.24 -1.20 -6.77
N PHE A 23 -1.84 -1.29 -5.60
CA PHE A 23 -1.47 -0.53 -4.41
C PHE A 23 -0.54 -1.39 -3.54
N ILE A 24 0.58 -0.81 -3.10
CA ILE A 24 1.64 -1.51 -2.35
C ILE A 24 2.09 -0.62 -1.20
N ILE A 25 2.07 -1.14 0.03
CA ILE A 25 2.71 -0.51 1.19
C ILE A 25 4.20 -0.82 1.14
N ARG A 26 5.04 0.19 0.89
CA ARG A 26 6.52 0.06 0.88
C ARG A 26 7.10 0.05 2.29
N GLN A 27 6.53 0.86 3.16
CA GLN A 27 6.97 1.02 4.54
C GLN A 27 5.74 1.16 5.43
N GLN A 28 5.80 0.60 6.65
CA GLN A 28 4.70 0.69 7.62
C GLN A 28 4.84 1.90 8.54
N GLU A 29 6.07 2.34 8.84
CA GLU A 29 6.36 3.48 9.71
C GLU A 29 7.57 4.28 9.19
N PRO A 30 7.38 5.52 8.67
CA PRO A 30 6.07 6.09 8.28
C PRO A 30 5.41 5.22 7.22
N ARG A 31 4.06 5.15 7.24
CA ARG A 31 3.33 4.38 6.23
C ARG A 31 3.56 5.04 4.87
N GLU A 32 4.05 4.28 3.90
CA GLU A 32 4.28 4.73 2.53
C GLU A 32 3.48 3.85 1.58
N LEU A 33 2.39 4.39 1.05
CA LEU A 33 1.55 3.71 0.06
C LEU A 33 1.93 4.18 -1.35
N VAL A 34 2.29 3.24 -2.23
CA VAL A 34 2.59 3.52 -3.64
C VAL A 34 1.61 2.83 -4.55
N PHE A 35 1.44 3.39 -5.75
CA PHE A 35 0.64 2.80 -6.81
C PHE A 35 1.53 2.44 -8.01
N ASN A 36 1.23 1.32 -8.66
CA ASN A 36 1.90 0.88 -9.87
C ASN A 36 0.85 0.52 -10.94
N ASP A 37 0.76 1.35 -11.98
CA ASP A 37 -0.15 1.21 -13.11
C ASP A 37 0.15 -0.03 -13.98
N LEU A 38 1.41 -0.48 -14.01
CA LEU A 38 1.85 -1.64 -14.80
C LEU A 38 1.43 -2.97 -14.18
N LEU A 39 1.14 -3.01 -12.87
CA LEU A 39 0.73 -4.21 -12.15
C LEU A 39 -0.80 -4.31 -12.09
N ALA A 40 -1.44 -4.47 -13.24
CA ALA A 40 -2.90 -4.57 -13.37
C ALA A 40 -3.42 -6.01 -13.60
N PHE A 41 -2.57 -7.02 -13.40
CA PHE A 41 -2.95 -8.42 -13.61
C PHE A 41 -3.83 -8.95 -12.47
N ASN A 42 -4.96 -9.56 -12.80
CA ASN A 42 -5.87 -10.12 -11.81
C ASN A 42 -5.26 -11.37 -11.14
N ASP A 43 -4.80 -11.23 -9.89
CA ASP A 43 -4.31 -12.33 -9.05
C ASP A 43 -5.44 -13.06 -8.29
N GLY A 44 -6.68 -12.60 -8.46
CA GLY A 44 -7.87 -13.17 -7.82
C GLY A 44 -8.05 -12.79 -6.35
N MET A 45 -7.13 -12.05 -5.72
CA MET A 45 -7.25 -11.69 -4.29
C MET A 45 -8.42 -10.75 -4.06
N LEU A 46 -8.49 -9.63 -4.80
CA LEU A 46 -9.56 -8.65 -4.65
C LEU A 46 -10.93 -9.27 -4.94
N THR A 47 -11.04 -10.00 -6.05
CA THR A 47 -12.28 -10.70 -6.45
C THR A 47 -12.74 -11.69 -5.38
N SER A 48 -11.81 -12.48 -4.84
CA SER A 48 -12.12 -13.47 -3.79
C SER A 48 -12.53 -12.82 -2.48
N HIS A 49 -11.95 -11.66 -2.14
CA HIS A 49 -12.29 -10.90 -0.94
C HIS A 49 -13.71 -10.35 -1.00
N ILE A 50 -14.06 -9.68 -2.11
CA ILE A 50 -15.41 -9.14 -2.34
C ILE A 50 -16.45 -10.25 -2.31
N LYS A 51 -16.17 -11.37 -2.99
CA LYS A 51 -17.04 -12.56 -2.99
C LYS A 51 -17.32 -13.05 -1.57
N GLN A 52 -16.29 -13.18 -0.73
CA GLN A 52 -16.44 -13.67 0.64
C GLN A 52 -17.18 -12.67 1.54
N GLN A 53 -16.90 -11.38 1.39
CA GLN A 53 -17.45 -10.35 2.27
C GLN A 53 -18.90 -10.00 1.95
N GLU A 54 -19.29 -10.04 0.67
CA GLU A 54 -20.67 -9.78 0.25
C GLU A 54 -21.51 -11.05 0.02
N GLY A 55 -20.89 -12.23 -0.03
CA GLY A 55 -21.57 -13.49 -0.32
C GLY A 55 -22.08 -13.62 -1.76
N ILE A 56 -21.44 -12.92 -2.71
CA ILE A 56 -21.83 -12.91 -4.13
C ILE A 56 -21.05 -13.95 -4.95
N SER A 57 -21.41 -14.12 -6.23
CA SER A 57 -20.67 -14.99 -7.15
C SER A 57 -19.35 -14.33 -7.60
N MET A 58 -18.38 -15.13 -8.06
CA MET A 58 -17.12 -14.60 -8.63
C MET A 58 -17.37 -13.66 -9.80
N SER A 59 -18.33 -13.99 -10.68
CA SER A 59 -18.68 -13.15 -11.82
C SER A 59 -19.24 -11.80 -11.37
N ASN A 60 -20.11 -11.77 -10.35
CA ASN A 60 -20.65 -10.51 -9.83
C ASN A 60 -19.57 -9.66 -9.14
N ALA A 61 -18.63 -10.30 -8.44
CA ALA A 61 -17.50 -9.60 -7.83
C ALA A 61 -16.60 -8.99 -8.91
N GLN A 62 -16.36 -9.70 -10.01
CA GLN A 62 -15.59 -9.20 -11.14
C GLN A 62 -16.27 -8.01 -11.81
N VAL A 63 -17.58 -8.09 -12.08
CA VAL A 63 -18.36 -6.97 -12.63
C VAL A 63 -18.24 -5.72 -11.74
N LYS A 64 -18.32 -5.87 -10.42
CA LYS A 64 -18.11 -4.75 -9.48
C LYS A 64 -16.73 -4.12 -9.58
N ILE A 65 -15.69 -4.93 -9.81
CA ILE A 65 -14.33 -4.44 -10.02
C ILE A 65 -14.27 -3.65 -11.33
N GLU A 66 -14.80 -4.21 -12.41
CA GLU A 66 -14.84 -3.57 -13.72
C GLU A 66 -15.58 -2.22 -13.67
N GLU A 67 -16.76 -2.18 -13.05
CA GLU A 67 -17.54 -0.94 -12.87
C GLU A 67 -16.76 0.14 -12.10
N PHE A 68 -16.04 -0.26 -11.04
CA PHE A 68 -15.19 0.65 -10.29
C PHE A 68 -14.03 1.19 -11.13
N VAL A 69 -13.35 0.31 -11.88
CA VAL A 69 -12.22 0.68 -12.74
C VAL A 69 -12.69 1.64 -13.84
N ASP A 70 -13.84 1.38 -14.45
CA ASP A 70 -14.43 2.24 -15.47
C ASP A 70 -14.79 3.62 -14.91
N GLN A 71 -15.34 3.68 -13.69
CA GLN A 71 -15.61 4.95 -13.01
C GLN A 71 -14.34 5.76 -12.77
N VAL A 72 -13.29 5.12 -12.23
CA VAL A 72 -11.99 5.76 -11.99
C VAL A 72 -11.41 6.27 -13.30
N LYS A 73 -11.29 5.42 -14.31
CA LYS A 73 -10.74 5.80 -15.63
C LYS A 73 -11.53 6.95 -16.24
N LYS A 74 -12.86 6.93 -16.16
CA LYS A 74 -13.69 8.00 -16.69
C LYS A 74 -13.37 9.36 -16.05
N VAL A 75 -13.27 9.42 -14.73
CA VAL A 75 -12.89 10.66 -14.01
C VAL A 75 -11.49 11.11 -14.43
N LEU A 76 -10.52 10.19 -14.45
CA LEU A 76 -9.15 10.51 -14.83
C LEU A 76 -9.04 11.01 -16.28
N THR A 77 -9.77 10.40 -17.23
CA THR A 77 -9.78 10.83 -18.65
C THR A 77 -10.45 12.19 -18.87
N GLN A 78 -11.27 12.65 -17.91
CA GLN A 78 -11.84 14.00 -17.92
C GLN A 78 -10.85 15.06 -17.44
N GLY A 79 -9.67 14.65 -16.95
CA GLY A 79 -8.69 15.54 -16.32
C GLY A 79 -8.99 15.83 -14.86
N ASP A 80 -9.99 15.15 -14.27
CA ASP A 80 -10.38 15.31 -12.88
C ASP A 80 -9.60 14.36 -11.97
N ILE A 81 -9.61 14.68 -10.68
CA ILE A 81 -8.96 13.90 -9.63
C ILE A 81 -9.96 12.90 -9.05
N TYR A 82 -9.61 11.61 -9.03
CA TYR A 82 -10.41 10.59 -8.37
C TYR A 82 -9.92 10.42 -6.92
N HIS A 83 -10.79 10.72 -5.96
CA HIS A 83 -10.48 10.57 -4.54
C HIS A 83 -10.79 9.16 -4.05
N LEU A 84 -9.80 8.52 -3.44
CA LEU A 84 -9.94 7.25 -2.72
C LEU A 84 -9.97 7.54 -1.23
N GLU A 85 -11.16 7.51 -0.64
CA GLU A 85 -11.32 7.79 0.79
C GLU A 85 -10.40 6.93 1.65
N ASN A 86 -9.67 7.59 2.55
CA ASN A 86 -8.69 6.98 3.45
C ASN A 86 -7.48 6.32 2.77
N LEU A 87 -7.28 6.43 1.46
CA LEU A 87 -6.08 5.94 0.77
C LEU A 87 -5.29 7.12 0.18
N GLY A 88 -5.96 7.98 -0.59
CA GLY A 88 -5.28 9.02 -1.35
C GLY A 88 -6.14 9.55 -2.50
N TYR A 89 -5.48 10.01 -3.55
CA TYR A 89 -6.14 10.37 -4.79
C TYR A 89 -5.31 9.93 -6.01
N LEU A 90 -6.02 9.64 -7.09
CA LEU A 90 -5.46 9.34 -8.40
C LEU A 90 -5.67 10.55 -9.31
N LYS A 91 -4.67 10.86 -10.11
CA LYS A 91 -4.74 11.85 -11.19
C LYS A 91 -4.06 11.30 -12.44
N MET A 92 -4.51 11.75 -13.61
CA MET A 92 -3.79 11.46 -14.85
C MET A 92 -2.76 12.56 -15.10
N ASP A 93 -1.54 12.18 -15.46
CA ASP A 93 -0.50 13.13 -15.90
C ASP A 93 -0.63 13.45 -17.40
N ASP A 94 0.20 14.38 -17.88
CA ASP A 94 0.25 14.79 -19.29
C ASP A 94 0.70 13.66 -20.24
N THR A 95 1.24 12.56 -19.69
CA THR A 95 1.68 11.37 -20.43
C THR A 95 0.64 10.24 -20.42
N SER A 96 -0.58 10.52 -19.95
CA SER A 96 -1.66 9.54 -19.78
C SER A 96 -1.33 8.42 -18.77
N LYS A 97 -0.41 8.68 -17.84
CA LYS A 97 -0.10 7.80 -16.72
C LYS A 97 -0.92 8.17 -15.51
N ILE A 98 -1.25 7.17 -14.70
CA ILE A 98 -1.98 7.36 -13.45
C ILE A 98 -0.96 7.60 -12.34
N GLU A 99 -0.95 8.81 -11.80
CA GLU A 99 -0.19 9.14 -10.59
C GLU A 99 -1.08 9.01 -9.36
N PHE A 100 -0.53 8.40 -8.32
CA PHE A 100 -1.16 8.32 -7.01
C PHE A 100 -0.46 9.26 -6.05
N SER A 101 -1.24 9.92 -5.19
CA SER A 101 -0.74 10.72 -4.10
C SER A 101 -1.53 10.42 -2.84
N GLU A 102 -0.80 10.10 -1.78
CA GLU A 102 -1.41 9.85 -0.47
C GLU A 102 -1.90 11.17 0.13
N THR A 103 -3.21 11.26 0.38
CA THR A 103 -3.81 12.31 1.22
C THR A 103 -4.11 11.70 2.56
N LYS A 104 -3.15 11.81 3.49
CA LYS A 104 -3.27 11.44 4.92
C LYS A 104 -4.31 10.35 5.19
N PHE A 105 -3.88 9.09 5.24
CA PHE A 105 -4.61 8.08 6.00
C PHE A 105 -4.91 8.66 7.40
N PRO A 106 -6.14 8.62 7.93
CA PRO A 106 -6.36 9.01 9.30
C PRO A 106 -5.58 8.04 10.19
N THR A 107 -4.39 8.45 10.62
CA THR A 107 -3.80 7.96 11.86
C THR A 107 -4.84 8.25 12.94
N VAL A 108 -5.55 7.23 13.41
CA VAL A 108 -6.24 7.27 14.71
C VAL A 108 -5.16 7.35 15.79
N ARG A 109 -4.54 8.52 15.89
CA ARG A 109 -3.59 8.92 16.94
C ARG A 109 -3.34 10.42 16.84
N ALA A 110 -4.42 11.18 16.89
CA ALA A 110 -4.35 12.63 17.00
C ALA A 110 -5.40 13.16 17.98
N GLU A 111 -5.26 12.82 19.25
CA GLU A 111 -5.63 13.71 20.35
C GLU A 111 -4.65 13.51 21.52
N VAL A 112 -3.49 14.16 21.43
CA VAL A 112 -2.93 14.99 22.51
C VAL A 112 -1.89 15.92 21.89
N VAL A 113 -2.35 16.86 21.05
CA VAL A 113 -1.59 18.10 20.84
C VAL A 113 -2.12 19.10 21.86
N SER A 114 -1.74 18.92 23.12
CA SER A 114 -1.80 20.02 24.10
C SER A 114 -0.40 20.59 24.21
N ALA A 115 -0.27 21.77 23.65
CA ALA A 115 0.93 22.59 23.62
C ALA A 115 1.57 22.73 25.00
N ALA A 116 2.80 22.27 25.16
CA ALA A 116 3.77 22.86 26.08
C ALA A 116 5.18 22.34 25.78
N THR A 117 6.10 23.30 25.65
CA THR A 117 7.52 23.18 25.99
C THR A 117 8.43 22.56 24.93
N LEU A 118 8.79 23.41 23.96
CA LEU A 118 10.19 23.63 23.65
C LEU A 118 10.97 23.85 24.96
N SER A 119 11.82 22.90 25.33
CA SER A 119 13.11 23.19 25.96
C SER A 119 13.90 21.91 26.17
N GLN A 120 15.13 21.96 25.65
CA GLN A 120 16.35 21.34 26.18
C GLN A 120 16.29 19.85 26.47
N TYR A 121 17.08 19.07 25.74
CA TYR A 121 18.33 18.55 26.30
C TYR A 121 19.34 18.45 25.16
N GLU A 122 20.39 19.27 25.28
CA GLU A 122 21.70 19.00 24.71
C GLU A 122 22.25 17.69 25.30
N ASP A 123 23.34 17.24 24.70
CA ASP A 123 24.49 16.62 25.39
C ASP A 123 24.67 15.10 25.22
N LEU A 124 25.65 14.76 24.36
CA LEU A 124 26.62 13.65 24.43
C LEU A 124 26.10 12.22 24.16
N GLU A 125 26.75 11.31 23.42
CA GLU A 125 28.06 11.19 22.78
C GLU A 125 27.95 9.94 21.86
N GLU A 126 28.46 10.00 20.63
CA GLU A 126 29.06 8.82 19.95
C GLU A 126 30.53 8.71 20.43
N PRO A 127 31.25 7.56 20.39
CA PRO A 127 31.21 6.55 19.31
C PRO A 127 31.52 5.06 19.68
N GLN A 128 31.13 4.16 18.74
CA GLN A 128 31.85 2.99 18.17
C GLN A 128 32.63 2.00 19.07
N GLU A 129 32.35 0.70 18.92
CA GLU A 129 33.38 -0.32 18.57
C GLU A 129 32.75 -1.65 18.12
N GLN A 130 33.04 -2.07 16.88
CA GLN A 130 33.06 -3.47 16.45
C GLN A 130 34.49 -4.02 16.68
N PRO A 131 34.69 -5.34 16.70
CA PRO A 131 35.13 -5.94 15.45
C PRO A 131 34.50 -7.31 15.10
N GLU A 132 34.28 -7.46 13.78
CA GLU A 132 34.47 -8.66 12.94
C GLU A 132 35.55 -9.66 13.46
N LYS A 133 35.69 -10.92 13.07
CA LYS A 133 35.08 -11.92 12.17
C LYS A 133 36.10 -13.08 12.24
N ASP A 134 35.70 -14.34 12.28
CA ASP A 134 36.44 -15.34 11.50
C ASP A 134 35.53 -16.52 11.11
N THR A 135 35.70 -16.91 9.85
CA THR A 135 34.92 -17.82 9.02
C THR A 135 35.73 -19.08 8.87
N MET A 136 35.25 -20.27 9.21
CA MET A 136 35.70 -21.50 8.55
C MET A 136 34.57 -22.53 8.47
N GLU A 137 34.04 -22.66 7.26
CA GLU A 137 33.23 -23.75 6.74
C GLU A 137 34.11 -25.00 6.56
N GLU A 138 33.63 -26.19 6.95
CA GLU A 138 33.78 -27.42 6.15
C GLU A 138 33.05 -28.59 6.85
N THR A 139 32.01 -29.10 6.20
CA THR A 139 31.61 -30.52 6.34
C THR A 139 32.50 -31.36 5.43
N PRO A 140 32.68 -32.66 5.69
CA PRO A 140 31.74 -33.59 5.06
C PRO A 140 31.31 -34.80 5.91
N SER A 141 30.16 -35.34 5.48
CA SER A 141 29.51 -36.62 5.78
C SER A 141 30.39 -37.85 5.39
N PRO A 142 29.88 -39.09 5.34
CA PRO A 142 29.35 -40.03 6.35
C PRO A 142 30.15 -41.37 6.38
N ALA A 143 29.83 -42.29 7.31
CA ALA A 143 30.03 -43.75 7.14
C ALA A 143 29.13 -44.46 8.18
N ALA A 144 28.11 -45.19 7.73
CA ALA A 144 28.12 -46.63 7.38
C ALA A 144 27.94 -47.53 8.61
#